data_AF-A0A124IKV9-F1
#
_entry.id   AF-A0A124IKV9-F1
#
_cell.length_a   1.000
_cell.length_b   1.000
_cell.length_c   1.000
_cell.angle_alpha   90.00
_cell.angle_beta   90.00
_cell.angle_gamma   90.00
#
_symmetry.space_group_name_H-M   'P 1'
#
loop_
_entity.id
_entity.type
_entity.pdbx_description
1 polymer ?
#
loop_
_entity_poly.entity_id
_entity_poly.type
_entity_poly.pdbx_seq_one_letter_code
_entity_poly.pdbx_strand_id
1 'polypeptide(L)'
;MNVPCDIILDLIPLVKDNVASEGSINLVSEHLESCENCKLEFENYSLPIQKEVDDKRVLFSIKKKLFLITSALLFLGAFIGMVLNKGTSPNFIPIIIIVLSIVMVGIMIFKFNSKGDESMRRFFAGKAIGTIIVFAILGIYLLLKYVLHSFK
;
A
#
# COMPACT_ATOMS: atom_id res chain seq x y z
N MET A 1 -16.80 -37.88 -33.68
CA MET A 1 -15.39 -37.53 -33.93
C MET A 1 -14.48 -38.56 -33.23
N ASN A 2 -13.30 -38.91 -33.75
CA ASN A 2 -12.40 -39.92 -33.16
C ASN A 2 -11.20 -39.28 -32.45
N VAL A 3 -11.47 -38.31 -31.57
CA VAL A 3 -10.44 -37.69 -30.72
C VAL A 3 -10.54 -38.34 -29.33
N PRO A 4 -9.42 -38.81 -28.75
CA PRO A 4 -9.45 -39.42 -27.42
C PRO A 4 -9.87 -38.40 -26.35
N CYS A 5 -10.69 -38.86 -25.39
CA CYS A 5 -11.25 -38.02 -24.34
C CYS A 5 -10.17 -37.32 -23.52
N ASP A 6 -9.01 -37.95 -23.32
CA ASP A 6 -7.89 -37.37 -22.55
C ASP A 6 -7.41 -36.04 -23.14
N ILE A 7 -7.34 -35.94 -24.48
CA ILE A 7 -6.97 -34.69 -25.16
C ILE A 7 -8.04 -33.62 -24.93
N ILE A 8 -9.31 -34.01 -24.94
CA ILE A 8 -10.42 -33.07 -24.71
C ILE A 8 -10.37 -32.55 -23.28
N LEU A 9 -10.18 -33.43 -22.29
CA LEU A 9 -10.05 -33.06 -20.88
C LEU A 9 -8.89 -32.08 -20.64
N ASP A 10 -7.76 -32.27 -21.31
CA ASP A 10 -6.62 -31.34 -21.24
C ASP A 10 -6.95 -29.96 -21.86
N LEU A 11 -7.82 -29.91 -22.86
CA LEU A 11 -8.22 -28.67 -23.53
C LEU A 11 -9.35 -27.91 -22.79
N ILE A 12 -10.18 -28.58 -21.99
CA ILE A 12 -11.29 -27.95 -21.24
C ILE A 12 -10.83 -26.75 -20.41
N PRO A 13 -9.74 -26.83 -19.60
CA PRO A 13 -9.20 -25.68 -18.86
C PRO A 13 -8.90 -24.48 -19.76
N LEU A 14 -8.23 -24.72 -20.89
CA LEU A 14 -7.79 -23.67 -21.81
C LEU A 14 -8.97 -22.98 -22.52
N VAL A 15 -10.00 -23.76 -22.84
CA VAL A 15 -11.24 -23.24 -23.43
C VAL A 15 -12.01 -22.40 -22.41
N LYS A 16 -12.14 -22.88 -21.16
CA LYS A 16 -12.81 -22.16 -20.06
C LYS A 16 -12.08 -20.88 -19.66
N ASP A 17 -10.76 -20.89 -19.70
CA ASP A 17 -9.90 -19.72 -19.43
C ASP A 17 -9.85 -18.72 -20.61
N ASN A 18 -10.54 -18.98 -21.73
CA ASN A 18 -10.54 -18.17 -22.96
C ASN A 18 -9.14 -17.92 -23.56
N VAL A 19 -8.21 -18.86 -23.38
CA VAL A 19 -6.84 -18.80 -23.92
C VAL A 19 -6.60 -19.78 -25.07
N ALA A 20 -7.55 -20.68 -25.34
CA ALA A 20 -7.48 -21.63 -26.44
C ALA A 20 -7.65 -20.96 -27.81
N SER A 21 -7.00 -21.54 -28.83
CA SER A 21 -7.20 -21.14 -30.23
C SER A 21 -8.58 -21.54 -30.75
N GLU A 22 -9.11 -20.84 -31.75
CA GLU A 22 -10.42 -21.13 -32.36
C GLU A 22 -10.57 -22.59 -32.82
N GLY A 23 -9.51 -23.17 -33.40
CA GLY A 23 -9.51 -24.57 -33.80
C GLY A 23 -9.66 -25.54 -32.63
N SER A 24 -9.09 -25.21 -31.47
CA SER A 24 -9.22 -26.02 -30.24
C SER A 24 -10.61 -25.88 -29.62
N ILE A 25 -11.20 -24.68 -29.68
CA ILE A 25 -12.57 -24.43 -29.21
C ILE A 25 -13.57 -25.26 -30.02
N ASN A 26 -13.48 -25.21 -31.34
CA ASN A 26 -14.37 -25.95 -32.25
C ASN A 26 -14.26 -27.47 -32.05
N LEU A 27 -13.02 -27.97 -31.87
CA LEU A 27 -12.75 -29.39 -31.64
C LEU A 27 -13.37 -29.88 -30.32
N VAL A 28 -13.28 -29.09 -29.25
CA VAL A 28 -13.92 -29.40 -27.97
C VAL A 28 -15.44 -29.36 -28.12
N SER A 29 -16.02 -28.33 -28.75
CA SER A 29 -17.48 -28.24 -28.93
C SER A 29 -18.06 -29.42 -29.73
N GLU A 30 -17.41 -29.84 -30.80
CA GLU A 30 -17.85 -30.99 -31.61
C GLU A 30 -17.78 -32.30 -30.81
N HIS A 31 -16.75 -32.46 -29.96
CA HIS A 31 -16.64 -33.64 -29.12
C HIS A 31 -17.72 -33.68 -28.02
N LEU A 32 -18.04 -32.54 -27.41
CA LEU A 32 -19.05 -32.42 -26.35
C LEU A 32 -20.48 -32.76 -26.84
N GLU A 33 -20.78 -32.60 -28.13
CA GLU A 33 -22.05 -33.04 -28.73
C GLU A 33 -22.18 -34.57 -28.77
N SER A 34 -21.06 -35.28 -28.85
CA SER A 34 -21.02 -36.74 -29.00
C SER A 34 -20.64 -37.51 -27.74
N CYS A 35 -20.01 -36.85 -26.75
CA CYS A 35 -19.52 -37.48 -25.52
C CYS A 35 -20.11 -36.82 -24.27
N GLU A 36 -21.01 -37.55 -23.60
CA GLU A 36 -21.67 -37.09 -22.37
C GLU A 36 -20.71 -36.99 -21.18
N ASN A 37 -19.68 -37.85 -21.12
CA ASN A 37 -18.68 -37.81 -20.04
C ASN A 37 -17.86 -36.52 -20.07
N CYS A 38 -17.36 -36.13 -21.24
CA CYS A 38 -16.62 -34.88 -21.43
C CYS A 38 -17.52 -33.65 -21.18
N LYS A 39 -18.82 -33.75 -21.47
CA LYS A 39 -19.81 -32.70 -21.18
C LYS A 39 -19.99 -32.46 -19.68
N LEU A 40 -20.11 -33.53 -18.91
CA LEU A 40 -20.19 -33.44 -17.46
C LEU A 40 -18.93 -32.79 -16.87
N GLU A 41 -17.75 -33.17 -17.35
CA GLU A 41 -16.48 -32.56 -16.93
C GLU A 41 -16.41 -31.07 -17.31
N PHE A 42 -16.88 -30.69 -18.50
CA PHE A 42 -16.91 -29.29 -18.93
C PHE A 42 -17.87 -28.42 -18.09
N GLU A 43 -19.01 -28.97 -17.67
CA GLU A 43 -19.96 -28.27 -16.80
C GLU A 43 -19.48 -28.22 -15.35
N ASN A 44 -18.90 -29.30 -14.83
CA ASN A 44 -18.33 -29.40 -13.48
C ASN A 44 -17.01 -28.66 -13.33
N TYR A 45 -16.36 -28.27 -14.44
CA TYR A 45 -15.18 -27.43 -14.42
C TYR A 45 -15.52 -26.04 -13.88
N SER A 46 -15.41 -25.94 -12.56
CA SER A 46 -15.37 -24.68 -11.85
C SER A 46 -14.00 -24.08 -12.10
N LEU A 47 -13.98 -22.92 -12.79
CA LEU A 47 -12.77 -22.12 -12.90
C LEU A 47 -12.16 -22.01 -11.49
N PRO A 48 -10.89 -22.37 -11.28
CA PRO A 48 -10.24 -22.02 -10.03
C PRO A 48 -10.39 -20.51 -9.93
N ILE A 49 -11.20 -20.05 -8.96
CA ILE A 49 -11.36 -18.64 -8.66
C ILE A 49 -9.94 -18.11 -8.64
N GLN A 50 -9.59 -17.28 -9.64
CA GLN A 50 -8.38 -16.50 -9.58
C GLN A 50 -8.55 -15.69 -8.31
N LYS A 51 -7.94 -16.18 -7.22
CA LYS A 51 -7.70 -15.36 -6.06
C LYS A 51 -6.79 -14.30 -6.61
N GLU A 52 -7.38 -13.16 -6.97
CA GLU A 52 -6.66 -11.93 -7.14
C GLU A 52 -5.79 -11.82 -5.89
N VAL A 53 -4.51 -12.13 -6.05
CA VAL A 53 -3.53 -11.90 -5.00
C VAL A 53 -3.65 -10.41 -4.78
N ASP A 54 -4.10 -10.04 -3.59
CA ASP A 54 -4.34 -8.65 -3.23
C ASP A 54 -2.99 -7.93 -3.18
N ASP A 55 -2.49 -7.53 -4.35
CA ASP A 55 -1.20 -6.88 -4.57
C ASP A 55 -1.06 -5.64 -3.69
N LYS A 56 -2.19 -5.02 -3.35
CA LYS A 56 -2.25 -3.88 -2.45
C LYS A 56 -1.78 -4.26 -1.05
N ARG A 57 -2.11 -5.45 -0.53
CA ARG A 57 -1.65 -5.92 0.79
C ARG A 57 -0.15 -6.21 0.84
N VAL A 58 0.41 -6.77 -0.23
CA VAL A 58 1.85 -7.07 -0.32
C VAL A 58 2.65 -5.78 -0.43
N LEU A 59 2.26 -4.87 -1.33
CA LEU A 59 2.89 -3.57 -1.52
C LEU A 59 2.81 -2.69 -0.27
N PHE A 60 1.69 -2.75 0.46
CA PHE A 60 1.51 -2.03 1.71
C PHE A 60 2.47 -2.51 2.80
N SER A 61 2.65 -3.82 2.92
CA SER A 61 3.56 -4.43 3.89
C SER A 61 5.02 -4.06 3.63
N ILE A 62 5.40 -3.93 2.36
CA ILE A 62 6.75 -3.51 1.94
C ILE A 62 6.96 -2.02 2.23
N LYS A 63 6.04 -1.15 1.80
CA LYS A 63 6.13 0.31 2.03
C LYS A 63 6.19 0.66 3.52
N LYS A 64 5.46 -0.07 4.37
CA LYS A 64 5.49 0.07 5.84
C LYS A 64 6.89 -0.14 6.40
N LYS A 65 7.53 -1.24 6.00
CA LYS A 65 8.86 -1.63 6.50
C LYS A 65 9.91 -0.60 6.08
N LEU A 66 9.88 -0.19 4.80
CA LEU A 66 10.78 0.84 4.29
C LEU A 66 10.59 2.18 5.02
N PHE A 67 9.35 2.62 5.23
CA PHE A 67 9.07 3.86 5.94
C PHE A 67 9.56 3.84 7.40
N LEU A 68 9.38 2.71 8.11
CA LEU A 68 9.87 2.55 9.49
C LEU A 68 11.41 2.59 9.55
N ILE A 69 12.09 1.92 8.62
CA ILE A 69 13.55 1.90 8.55
C ILE A 69 14.09 3.31 8.25
N THR A 70 13.53 4.00 7.25
CA THR A 70 13.95 5.37 6.91
C THR A 70 13.73 6.34 8.06
N SER A 71 12.58 6.25 8.75
CA SER A 71 12.27 7.08 9.92
C SER A 71 13.27 6.83 11.06
N ALA A 72 13.54 5.55 11.38
CA ALA A 72 14.51 5.18 12.41
C ALA A 72 15.92 5.70 12.12
N LEU A 73 16.37 5.63 10.86
CA LEU A 73 17.68 6.14 10.44
C LEU A 73 17.77 7.67 10.60
N LEU A 74 16.69 8.38 10.29
CA LEU A 74 16.60 9.83 10.41
C LEU A 74 16.66 10.27 11.89
N PHE A 75 15.95 9.57 12.78
CA PHE A 75 16.06 9.79 14.22
C PHE A 75 17.45 9.50 14.76
N LEU A 76 18.06 8.40 14.31
CA LEU A 76 19.41 8.05 14.73
C LEU A 76 20.40 9.13 14.32
N GLY A 77 20.30 9.63 13.08
CA GLY A 77 21.11 10.75 12.58
C GLY A 77 20.89 12.04 13.39
N ALA A 78 19.64 12.37 13.72
CA ALA A 78 19.32 13.53 14.55
C ALA A 78 19.87 13.39 15.99
N PHE A 79 19.77 12.19 16.58
CA PHE A 79 20.27 11.90 17.92
C PHE A 79 21.80 11.97 17.98
N ILE A 80 22.48 11.39 16.98
CA ILE A 80 23.94 11.49 16.84
C ILE A 80 24.36 12.95 16.66
N GLY A 81 23.67 13.72 15.82
CA GLY A 81 23.92 15.15 15.64
C GLY A 81 23.76 15.96 16.93
N MET A 82 22.78 15.61 17.76
CA MET A 82 22.55 16.22 19.07
C MET A 82 23.65 15.86 20.09
N VAL A 83 24.13 14.61 20.10
CA VAL A 83 25.17 14.12 21.03
C VAL A 83 26.55 14.68 20.69
N LEU A 84 26.88 14.81 19.40
CA LEU A 84 28.18 15.31 18.94
C LEU A 84 28.34 16.83 19.14
N ASN A 85 27.24 17.57 19.29
CA ASN A 85 27.29 19.00 19.51
C ASN A 85 27.33 19.37 21.00
N LYS A 86 28.53 19.36 21.59
CA LYS A 86 28.77 19.77 22.98
C LYS A 86 28.77 21.30 23.21
N GLY A 87 28.50 22.14 22.20
CA GLY A 87 28.87 23.57 22.25
C GLY A 87 27.82 24.66 22.01
N THR A 88 26.69 24.43 21.33
CA THR A 88 26.00 25.57 20.70
C THR A 88 24.47 25.59 20.83
N SER A 89 24.02 26.61 21.57
CA SER A 89 22.83 27.48 21.47
C SER A 89 21.41 26.90 21.24
N PRO A 90 20.34 27.64 21.64
CA PRO A 90 18.93 27.16 21.63
C PRO A 90 18.34 26.82 20.25
N ASN A 91 19.13 26.92 19.18
CA ASN A 91 18.70 26.83 17.78
C ASN A 91 18.46 25.38 17.31
N PHE A 92 18.73 24.36 18.13
CA PHE A 92 18.45 22.96 17.82
C PHE A 92 17.03 22.51 18.17
N ILE A 93 16.37 23.19 19.11
CA ILE A 93 14.95 22.97 19.46
C ILE A 93 14.04 22.97 18.21
N PRO A 94 14.11 23.96 17.29
CA PRO A 94 13.29 23.95 16.09
C PRO A 94 13.60 22.77 15.15
N ILE A 95 14.84 22.30 15.08
CA ILE A 95 15.21 21.14 14.23
C ILE A 95 14.56 19.86 14.77
N ILE A 96 14.61 19.65 16.09
CA ILE A 96 13.98 18.48 16.74
C ILE A 96 12.46 18.50 16.54
N ILE A 97 11.84 19.68 16.63
CA ILE A 97 10.40 19.89 16.39
C ILE A 97 10.03 19.55 14.92
N ILE A 98 10.87 19.93 13.96
CA ILE A 98 10.67 19.61 12.53
C ILE A 98 10.81 18.10 12.27
N VAL A 99 11.83 17.45 12.86
CA VAL A 99 12.02 16.00 12.72
C VAL A 99 10.85 15.21 13.32
N LEU A 100 10.39 15.59 14.53
CA LEU A 100 9.24 14.96 15.17
C LEU A 100 7.95 15.17 14.38
N SER A 101 7.74 16.34 13.79
CA SER A 101 6.54 16.62 12.96
C SER A 101 6.52 15.81 11.67
N ILE A 102 7.65 15.66 10.97
CA ILE A 102 7.74 14.81 9.76
C ILE A 102 7.37 13.36 10.08
N VAL A 103 7.86 12.85 11.22
CA VAL A 103 7.57 11.49 11.68
C VAL A 103 6.10 11.34 12.06
N MET A 104 5.53 12.31 12.77
CA MET A 104 4.13 12.32 13.18
C MET A 104 3.19 12.33 11.95
N VAL A 105 3.51 13.14 10.94
CA VAL A 105 2.78 13.23 9.67
C VAL A 105 2.90 11.93 8.89
N GLY A 106 4.08 11.33 8.81
CA GLY A 106 4.26 10.06 8.13
C GLY A 106 3.52 8.90 8.79
N ILE A 107 3.44 8.85 10.14
CA ILE A 107 2.59 7.91 10.87
C ILE A 107 1.10 8.16 10.56
N MET A 108 0.67 9.42 10.50
CA MET A 108 -0.70 9.81 10.13
C MET A 108 -1.05 9.37 8.71
N ILE A 109 -0.23 9.66 7.71
CA ILE A 109 -0.43 9.26 6.30
C ILE A 109 -0.41 7.74 6.16
N PHE A 110 0.53 7.07 6.84
CA PHE A 110 0.62 5.62 6.83
C PHE A 110 -0.65 4.97 7.42
N LYS A 111 -1.16 5.51 8.53
CA LYS A 111 -2.40 5.02 9.16
C LYS A 111 -3.66 5.39 8.35
N PHE A 112 -3.64 6.50 7.62
CA PHE A 112 -4.68 6.94 6.68
C PHE A 112 -4.80 5.99 5.48
N ASN A 113 -3.68 5.55 4.90
CA ASN A 113 -3.69 4.64 3.75
C ASN A 113 -3.92 3.17 4.17
N SER A 114 -3.73 2.83 5.46
CA SER A 114 -3.94 1.49 6.00
C SER A 114 -5.39 1.11 6.23
N LYS A 115 -6.28 2.09 6.38
CA LYS A 115 -7.65 1.86 6.87
C LYS A 115 -8.59 2.71 6.03
N GLY A 116 -8.92 2.20 4.84
CA GLY A 116 -9.88 2.78 3.89
C GLY A 116 -11.32 2.70 4.39
N ASP A 117 -11.56 3.26 5.57
CA ASP A 117 -12.86 3.34 6.22
C ASP A 117 -13.25 4.82 6.37
N GLU A 118 -14.45 5.18 5.91
CA GLU A 118 -14.87 6.57 5.69
C GLU A 118 -15.01 7.37 6.99
N SER A 119 -15.29 6.69 8.10
CA SER A 119 -15.30 7.24 9.45
C SER A 119 -13.90 7.63 9.92
N MET A 120 -12.92 6.78 9.61
CA MET A 120 -11.52 7.01 9.96
C MET A 120 -10.96 8.24 9.23
N ARG A 121 -11.36 8.45 7.97
CA ARG A 121 -10.97 9.60 7.14
C ARG A 121 -11.25 10.95 7.81
N ARG A 122 -12.44 11.12 8.40
CA ARG A 122 -12.84 12.38 9.08
C ARG A 122 -12.05 12.59 10.38
N PHE A 123 -11.77 11.52 11.11
CA PHE A 123 -10.98 11.57 12.35
C PHE A 123 -9.52 11.92 12.09
N PHE A 124 -8.93 11.35 11.03
CA PHE A 124 -7.54 11.64 10.63
C PHE A 124 -7.38 13.04 10.02
N ALA A 125 -8.32 13.48 9.18
CA ALA A 125 -8.31 14.84 8.64
C ALA A 125 -8.39 15.87 9.78
N GLY A 126 -9.25 15.66 10.77
CA GLY A 126 -9.35 16.55 11.94
C GLY A 126 -8.06 16.62 12.76
N LYS A 127 -7.40 15.48 13.01
CA LYS A 127 -6.12 15.46 13.75
C LYS A 127 -4.96 16.06 12.93
N ALA A 128 -4.91 15.85 11.62
CA ALA A 128 -3.90 16.44 10.75
C ALA A 128 -4.03 17.97 10.70
N ILE A 129 -5.25 18.48 10.54
CA ILE A 129 -5.55 19.92 10.59
C ILE A 129 -5.15 20.48 11.98
N GLY A 130 -5.50 19.78 13.06
CA GLY A 130 -5.10 20.18 14.41
C GLY A 130 -3.58 20.26 14.59
N THR A 131 -2.83 19.28 14.08
CA THR A 131 -1.35 19.33 14.14
C THR A 131 -0.79 20.49 13.33
N ILE A 132 -1.30 20.75 12.12
CA ILE A 132 -0.86 21.88 11.29
C ILE A 132 -1.09 23.21 12.02
N ILE A 133 -2.26 23.37 12.65
CA ILE A 133 -2.60 24.59 13.42
C ILE A 133 -1.63 24.77 14.59
N VAL A 134 -1.34 23.72 15.36
CA VAL A 134 -0.41 23.79 16.50
C VAL A 134 0.99 24.18 16.05
N PHE A 135 1.52 23.57 14.99
CA PHE A 135 2.85 23.92 14.47
C PHE A 135 2.89 25.32 13.87
N ALA A 136 1.82 25.78 13.21
CA ALA A 136 1.72 27.15 12.71
C ALA A 136 1.76 28.17 13.86
N ILE A 137 0.97 27.95 14.93
CA ILE A 137 0.96 28.82 16.12
C ILE A 137 2.33 28.83 16.80
N LEU A 138 2.95 27.67 16.99
CA LEU A 138 4.27 27.55 17.60
C LEU A 138 5.35 28.25 16.76
N GLY A 139 5.29 28.10 15.44
CA GLY A 139 6.17 28.78 14.49
C GLY A 139 6.03 30.31 14.59
N ILE A 140 4.80 30.81 14.58
CA ILE A 140 4.52 32.25 14.75
C ILE A 140 5.05 32.77 16.08
N TYR A 141 4.84 32.03 17.18
CA TYR A 141 5.35 32.39 18.51
C TYR A 141 6.89 32.49 18.53
N LEU A 142 7.59 31.51 17.95
CA LEU A 142 9.05 31.53 17.87
C LEU A 142 9.56 32.68 17.01
N LEU A 143 8.88 32.99 15.90
CA LEU A 143 9.21 34.11 15.02
C LEU A 143 9.05 35.44 15.75
N LEU A 144 7.93 35.63 16.45
CA LEU A 144 7.69 36.80 17.30
C LEU A 144 8.76 36.94 18.39
N LYS A 145 9.11 35.84 19.08
CA LYS A 145 10.14 35.83 20.11
C LYS A 145 11.52 36.19 19.55
N TYR A 146 11.85 35.71 18.36
CA TYR A 146 13.09 36.04 17.67
C TYR A 146 13.16 37.52 17.30
N VAL A 147 12.07 38.06 16.71
CA VAL A 147 11.99 39.50 16.38
C VAL A 147 12.10 40.36 17.65
N LEU A 148 11.38 40.02 18.72
CA LEU A 148 11.42 40.75 19.99
C LEU A 148 12.81 40.74 20.65
N HIS A 149 13.52 39.62 20.53
CA HIS A 149 14.90 39.50 21.02
C HIS A 149 15.89 40.26 20.12
N SER A 150 15.63 40.38 18.82
CA SER A 150 16.49 41.10 17.88
C SER A 150 16.37 42.63 17.97
N PHE A 151 15.34 43.13 18.66
CA PHE A 151 15.10 44.55 18.93
C PHE A 151 15.61 45.02 20.31
N LYS A 152 16.25 44.14 21.09
CA LYS A 152 16.85 44.45 22.39
C LYS A 152 18.36 44.32 22.32
#